data_AF-A0A392NIZ3-F1
#
_entry.id   AF-A0A392NIZ3-F1
#
_cell.length_a   1.000
_cell.length_b   1.000
_cell.length_c   1.000
_cell.angle_alpha   90.00
_cell.angle_beta   90.00
_cell.angle_gamma   90.00
#
_symmetry.space_group_name_H-M   'P 1'
#
loop_
_entity.id
_entity.type
_entity.pdbx_description
1 polymer ?
#
loop_
_entity_poly.entity_id
_entity_poly.type
_entity_poly.pdbx_seq_one_letter_code
_entity_poly.pdbx_strand_id
1 'polypeptide(L)' 'MLLRPDGHPSRFGHRPEENVTLYNDCVHWCLPGPIDTWSDFLLEMLKMERVKSKKERPHIE' A
#
# COMPACT_ATOMS: atom_id res chain seq x y z
N MET A 1 -4.91 -9.75 -2.24
CA MET A 1 -3.65 -10.44 -1.86
C MET A 1 -3.97 -11.75 -1.17
N LEU A 2 -4.29 -12.81 -1.93
CA LEU A 2 -4.58 -14.14 -1.36
C LEU A 2 -3.33 -14.81 -0.74
N LEU A 3 -2.14 -14.26 -1.01
CA LEU A 3 -0.83 -14.84 -0.67
C LEU A 3 -0.20 -14.28 0.62
N ARG A 4 -0.80 -13.27 1.27
CA ARG A 4 -0.29 -12.66 2.51
C ARG A 4 -1.36 -12.53 3.59
N PRO A 5 -1.96 -13.65 4.05
CA PRO A 5 -2.95 -13.62 5.13
C PRO A 5 -2.37 -13.12 6.46
N ASP A 6 -1.04 -13.18 6.62
CA ASP A 6 -0.26 -12.66 7.74
C ASP A 6 -0.26 -11.12 7.83
N GLY A 7 -0.59 -10.43 6.73
CA GLY A 7 -0.59 -8.97 6.67
C GLY A 7 -1.83 -8.30 7.27
N HIS A 8 -2.80 -9.06 7.79
CA HIS A 8 -4.05 -8.52 8.31
C HIS A 8 -3.99 -8.24 9.83
N PRO A 9 -4.58 -7.14 10.31
CA PRO A 9 -4.60 -6.82 11.73
C PRO A 9 -5.52 -7.75 12.53
N SER A 10 -6.41 -8.51 11.89
CA SER A 10 -7.31 -9.46 12.55
C SER A 10 -8.05 -8.75 13.70
N ARG A 11 -7.83 -9.18 14.94
CA ARG A 11 -8.42 -8.60 16.16
C ARG A 11 -7.66 -7.41 16.74
N PHE A 12 -6.48 -7.09 16.21
CA PHE A 12 -5.58 -6.07 16.74
C PHE A 12 -5.68 -4.73 16.00
N GLY A 13 -6.61 -4.60 15.05
CA GLY A 13 -6.85 -3.37 14.29
C GLY A 13 -7.65 -2.30 15.03
N HIS A 14 -8.27 -2.66 16.17
CA HIS A 14 -9.11 -1.77 16.96
C HIS A 14 -8.43 -1.37 18.27
N ARG A 15 -8.79 -0.18 18.79
CA ARG A 15 -8.30 0.27 20.09
C ARG A 15 -8.86 -0.64 21.19
N PRO A 16 -8.07 -0.98 22.22
CA PRO A 16 -8.53 -1.85 23.31
C PRO A 16 -9.68 -1.26 24.14
N GLU A 17 -9.96 0.04 23.99
CA GLU A 17 -11.00 0.78 24.74
C GLU A 17 -12.34 0.84 24.00
N GLU A 18 -12.40 0.46 22.73
CA GLU A 18 -13.65 0.44 21.99
C GLU A 18 -14.35 -0.89 22.25
N ASN A 19 -15.50 -0.86 22.94
CA ASN A 19 -16.39 -2.00 23.19
C ASN A 19 -17.04 -2.52 21.89
N VAL A 20 -16.26 -2.74 20.85
CA VAL A 20 -16.71 -3.29 19.58
C VAL A 20 -16.50 -4.79 19.62
N THR A 21 -17.48 -5.54 19.13
CA THR A 21 -17.32 -6.96 18.85
C THR A 21 -16.11 -7.14 17.94
N LEU A 22 -15.03 -7.71 18.51
CA LEU A 22 -13.76 -7.94 17.82
C LEU A 22 -13.94 -9.04 16.77
N TYR A 23 -14.44 -8.65 15.59
CA TYR A 23 -14.41 -9.50 14.41
C TYR A 23 -13.00 -9.50 13.81
N ASN A 24 -12.62 -10.62 13.19
CA ASN A 24 -11.36 -10.71 12.48
C ASN A 24 -11.42 -9.80 11.25
N ASP A 25 -10.64 -8.73 11.27
CA ASP A 25 -10.46 -7.87 10.10
C ASP A 25 -9.60 -8.57 9.06
N CYS A 26 -10.23 -8.95 7.95
CA CYS A 26 -9.62 -9.57 6.78
C CYS A 26 -9.56 -8.64 5.56
N VAL A 27 -9.88 -7.35 5.73
CA VAL A 27 -9.91 -6.38 4.61
C VAL A 27 -8.81 -5.32 4.73
N HIS A 28 -8.40 -4.97 5.94
CA HIS A 28 -7.34 -3.98 6.18
C HIS A 28 -5.97 -4.63 6.34
N TRP A 29 -4.90 -3.84 6.24
CA TRP A 29 -3.51 -4.31 6.28
C TRP A 29 -2.77 -3.66 7.46
N CYS A 30 -1.96 -4.45 8.16
CA CYS A 30 -1.02 -3.95 9.15
C CYS A 30 0.04 -3.04 8.50
N LEU A 31 0.52 -2.08 9.29
CA LEU A 31 1.69 -1.26 8.95
C LEU A 31 2.78 -1.45 10.02
N PRO A 32 4.04 -1.72 9.65
CA PRO A 32 4.52 -1.96 8.28
C PRO A 32 3.98 -3.29 7.70
N GLY A 33 3.71 -3.34 6.40
CA GLY A 33 3.06 -4.51 5.79
C GLY A 33 3.00 -4.54 4.26
N PRO A 34 2.26 -5.48 3.67
CA PRO A 34 2.26 -5.74 2.22
C PRO A 34 1.83 -4.54 1.35
N ILE A 35 1.10 -3.59 1.94
CA ILE A 35 0.70 -2.34 1.28
C ILE A 35 1.91 -1.44 0.98
N ASP A 36 2.95 -1.48 1.81
CA ASP A 36 4.17 -0.67 1.62
C ASP A 36 4.87 -1.05 0.31
N THR A 37 4.91 -2.34 -0.01
CA THR A 37 5.46 -2.83 -1.27
C THR A 37 4.69 -2.29 -2.48
N TRP A 38 3.36 -2.18 -2.38
CA TRP A 38 2.55 -1.60 -3.45
C TRP A 38 2.81 -0.10 -3.62
N SER A 39 3.01 0.62 -2.52
CA SER A 39 3.41 2.02 -2.56
C SER A 39 4.76 2.21 -3.26
N ASP A 40 5.74 1.35 -3.00
CA ASP A 40 7.05 1.37 -3.67
C ASP A 40 6.91 1.11 -5.18
N PHE A 41 6.12 0.09 -5.56
CA PHE A 41 5.86 -0.20 -6.98
C PHE A 41 5.20 0.99 -7.69
N LEU A 42 4.20 1.60 -7.07
CA LEU A 42 3.53 2.78 -7.62
C LEU A 42 4.51 3.94 -7.79
N LEU A 43 5.37 4.16 -6.80
CA LEU A 43 6.39 5.20 -6.86
C LEU A 43 7.38 4.97 -8.02
N GLU A 44 7.82 3.73 -8.23
CA GLU A 44 8.69 3.39 -9.36
C GLU A 44 7.99 3.59 -10.71
N MET A 45 6.72 3.20 -10.85
CA MET A 45 5.95 3.48 -12.07
C MET A 45 5.87 4.98 -12.36
N LEU A 46 5.60 5.81 -11.35
CA LEU A 46 5.55 7.27 -11.49
C LEU A 46 6.92 7.85 -11.90
N LYS A 47 8.03 7.31 -11.37
CA LYS A 47 9.37 7.72 -11.78
C LYS A 47 9.64 7.36 -13.25
N MET A 48 9.25 6.16 -13.69
CA MET A 48 9.40 5.72 -15.07
C MET A 48 8.62 6.63 -16.04
N GLU A 49 7.37 6.98 -15.72
CA GLU A 49 6.57 7.91 -16.54
C GLU A 49 7.18 9.31 -16.59
N ARG A 50 7.74 9.80 -15.47
CA ARG A 50 8.48 11.08 -15.46
C ARG A 50 9.70 11.04 -16.37
N VAL A 51 10.47 9.95 -16.36
CA VAL A 51 11.64 9.78 -17.23
C VAL A 51 11.21 9.74 -18.70
N LYS A 52 10.13 9.03 -19.02
CA LYS A 52 9.55 8.99 -20.37
C LYS A 52 9.13 10.38 -20.84
N SER A 53 8.41 11.14 -20.01
CA SER A 53 7.97 12.50 -20.36
C SER A 53 9.13 13.48 -20.59
N LYS A 54 10.24 13.33 -19.85
CA LYS A 54 11.48 14.10 -20.10
C LYS A 54 12.18 13.71 -21.39
N LYS A 55 12.19 12.40 -21.72
CA LYS A 55 12.77 11.89 -22.96
C LYS A 55 11.96 12.31 -24.20
N GLU A 56 10.65 12.47 -24.06
CA GLU A 56 9.73 12.92 -25.12
C GLU A 56 9.70 14.45 -25.29
N ARG A 57 10.18 15.21 -24.30
CA ARG A 57 10.42 16.66 -24.38
C ARG A 57 11.92 17.00 -24.26
N PRO A 58 12.81 16.51 -25.14
CA PRO A 58 14.24 16.77 -24.97
C PRO A 58 14.63 18.17 -25.47
N HIS A 59 13.96 18.75 -26.46
CA HIS A 59 14.23 20.12 -26.94
C HIS A 59 13.00 20.68 -27.65
N ILE A 60 12.29 21.62 -27.01
CA ILE A 60 11.59 22.69 -27.72
C ILE A 60 12.39 23.94 -27.36
N GLU A 61 13.41 24.23 -28.16
CA GLU A 61 14.07 25.53 -28.26
C GLU A 61 14.00 25.94 -29.73
#